data_AF-A0A348N4D5-F1
#
_entry.id   AF-A0A348N4D5-F1
#
_cell.length_a   1.000
_cell.length_b   1.000
_cell.length_c   1.000
_cell.angle_alpha   90.00
_cell.angle_beta   90.00
_cell.angle_gamma   90.00
#
_symmetry.space_group_name_H-M   'P 1'
#
loop_
_entity.id
_entity.type
_entity.pdbx_description
1 polymer ?
#
loop_
_entity_poly.entity_id
_entity_poly.type
_entity_poly.pdbx_seq_one_letter_code
_entity_poly.pdbx_strand_id
1 'polypeptide(L)'
;MKKPTVLMVLDGYGLNDNPKGNAIAMANTPRMDDLMKNCPFVKGNASGLAVGLPDGQMGNSEVGHMNIGAGRIIYQDLTKITKEIEDGTFFENKVLLEAINNCKKNNSDLHLWGLLSDGGVHSHNTHLYGLLEMAKRNGLENVYVHAFLDGRDTPPASGKDYVAQLEDEMARIGVGKVASLSGRYYAMDRDNNYDRVKKAYDSLVFGEGVKDTSATHAMQASYDKDVTDEFVLPTVIVDENDKPLSLVKENDSVIFFNFRPDRAREITRAFCDDDFKGFERDFIKLTYVCFKDYDETIPNKLIAFPKEEIVNTFGEFLANNNLKQLRLAETEKYAHVTFFFNGGIEDPNKFESRILVDSPKDVATYDLKPEMSAPEVGMDLVEAIKSNDYDVIVINFANPDMVGHTGVIDAAIKAVEKVDELVGKAVDAVREVGGVMFICADHGNAEKMIDYETGEPHTAHTTNPVPFILVNGDDNWSLKEGGRLADIVPTLIDIMGMEQPKEMTGESLLIRS
;
A
#
# COMPACT_ATOMS: atom_id res chain seq x y z
N MET A 1 -23.15 -34.34 -5.63
CA MET A 1 -21.77 -33.89 -5.38
C MET A 1 -21.74 -32.38 -5.59
N LYS A 2 -21.19 -31.65 -4.63
CA LYS A 2 -20.76 -30.27 -4.74
C LYS A 2 -19.71 -30.18 -5.85
N LYS A 3 -19.78 -29.09 -6.61
CA LYS A 3 -18.80 -28.73 -7.63
C LYS A 3 -17.96 -27.60 -7.03
N PRO A 4 -16.77 -27.89 -6.49
CA PRO A 4 -15.99 -26.86 -5.80
C PRO A 4 -15.49 -25.81 -6.80
N THR A 5 -15.45 -24.56 -6.36
CA THR A 5 -14.70 -23.49 -7.02
C THR A 5 -13.35 -23.36 -6.34
N VAL A 6 -12.26 -23.59 -7.07
CA VAL A 6 -10.89 -23.56 -6.53
C VAL A 6 -10.17 -22.31 -7.03
N LEU A 7 -9.65 -21.51 -6.10
CA LEU A 7 -8.71 -20.44 -6.39
C LEU A 7 -7.30 -20.92 -6.05
N MET A 8 -6.42 -20.96 -7.06
CA MET A 8 -5.05 -21.41 -6.91
C MET A 8 -4.08 -20.27 -7.19
N VAL A 9 -3.36 -19.85 -6.15
CA VAL A 9 -2.29 -18.85 -6.24
C VAL A 9 -0.94 -19.55 -6.37
N LEU A 10 -0.24 -19.33 -7.46
CA LEU A 10 1.15 -19.74 -7.69
C LEU A 10 2.05 -18.56 -7.31
N ASP A 11 2.42 -18.48 -6.03
CA ASP A 11 3.07 -17.30 -5.46
C ASP A 11 4.40 -16.99 -6.18
N GLY A 12 4.60 -15.74 -6.62
CA GLY A 12 5.80 -15.33 -7.36
C GLY A 12 5.93 -15.91 -8.79
N TYR A 13 4.83 -16.41 -9.38
CA TYR A 13 4.81 -16.92 -10.76
C TYR A 13 4.41 -15.81 -11.77
N GLY A 14 5.39 -15.02 -12.23
CA GLY A 14 5.16 -13.97 -13.24
C GLY A 14 5.33 -14.43 -14.69
N LEU A 15 4.96 -13.56 -15.63
CA LEU A 15 5.10 -13.77 -17.07
C LEU A 15 6.12 -12.78 -17.66
N ASN A 16 7.17 -13.33 -18.26
CA ASN A 16 8.23 -12.54 -18.86
C ASN A 16 8.68 -13.16 -20.19
N ASP A 17 8.64 -12.36 -21.26
CA ASP A 17 8.99 -12.80 -22.61
C ASP A 17 10.52 -12.97 -22.78
N ASN A 18 11.33 -12.46 -21.85
CA ASN A 18 12.78 -12.66 -21.84
C ASN A 18 13.14 -14.01 -21.19
N PRO A 19 13.72 -14.97 -21.91
CA PRO A 19 14.07 -16.28 -21.36
C PRO A 19 15.37 -16.26 -20.53
N LYS A 20 16.17 -15.19 -20.60
CA LYS A 20 17.45 -15.12 -19.89
C LYS A 20 17.22 -15.01 -18.38
N GLY A 21 17.68 -16.00 -17.62
CA GLY A 21 17.53 -16.03 -16.16
C GLY A 21 16.07 -16.06 -15.70
N ASN A 22 15.20 -16.66 -16.50
CA ASN A 22 13.78 -16.82 -16.21
C ASN A 22 13.54 -18.29 -15.82
N ALA A 23 13.46 -18.58 -14.52
CA ALA A 23 13.34 -19.95 -14.04
C ALA A 23 12.04 -20.62 -14.51
N ILE A 24 10.98 -19.83 -14.73
CA ILE A 24 9.70 -20.32 -15.25
C ILE A 24 9.84 -20.79 -16.70
N ALA A 25 10.44 -19.97 -17.57
CA ALA A 25 10.67 -20.34 -18.97
C ALA A 25 11.73 -21.44 -19.15
N MET A 26 12.62 -21.62 -18.16
CA MET A 26 13.66 -22.65 -18.16
C MET A 26 13.18 -23.99 -17.58
N ALA A 27 12.10 -24.00 -16.80
CA ALA A 27 11.55 -25.19 -16.18
C ALA A 27 10.75 -26.04 -17.19
N ASN A 28 10.72 -27.35 -16.97
CA ASN A 28 9.82 -28.23 -17.71
C ASN A 28 8.41 -28.20 -17.10
N THR A 29 7.52 -27.37 -17.65
CA THR A 29 6.15 -27.12 -17.14
C THR A 29 5.04 -27.62 -18.07
N PRO A 30 4.98 -28.92 -18.42
CA PRO A 30 4.04 -29.42 -19.40
C PRO A 30 2.57 -29.21 -19.01
N ARG A 31 2.25 -29.06 -17.72
CA ARG A 31 0.86 -28.83 -17.28
C ARG A 31 0.48 -27.37 -17.47
N MET A 32 1.28 -26.43 -17.00
CA MET A 32 1.03 -25.00 -17.20
C MET A 32 1.03 -24.65 -18.69
N ASP A 33 1.95 -25.21 -19.48
CA ASP A 33 2.02 -25.01 -20.93
C ASP A 33 0.73 -25.47 -21.64
N ASP A 34 0.21 -26.64 -21.27
CA ASP A 34 -1.05 -27.18 -21.80
C ASP A 34 -2.24 -26.30 -21.42
N LEU A 35 -2.29 -25.85 -20.16
CA LEU A 35 -3.36 -25.00 -19.64
C LEU A 35 -3.37 -23.62 -20.32
N MET A 36 -2.22 -22.94 -20.44
CA MET A 36 -2.15 -21.64 -21.13
C MET A 36 -2.50 -21.74 -22.62
N LYS A 37 -2.29 -22.91 -23.23
CA LYS A 37 -2.61 -23.14 -24.65
C LYS A 37 -4.07 -23.51 -24.88
N ASN A 38 -4.65 -24.32 -24.00
CA ASN A 38 -5.92 -25.02 -24.25
C ASN A 38 -7.07 -24.57 -23.34
N CYS A 39 -6.82 -23.71 -22.34
CA CYS A 39 -7.84 -23.10 -21.51
C CYS A 39 -7.90 -21.57 -21.76
N PRO A 40 -9.01 -20.89 -21.42
CA PRO A 40 -9.03 -19.44 -21.41
C PRO A 40 -7.91 -18.88 -20.52
N PHE A 41 -7.02 -18.12 -21.13
CA PHE A 41 -5.82 -17.54 -20.51
C PHE A 41 -5.68 -16.08 -20.94
N VAL A 42 -5.39 -15.22 -19.97
CA VAL A 42 -5.07 -13.79 -20.17
C VAL A 42 -3.96 -13.36 -19.21
N LYS A 43 -3.31 -12.23 -19.51
CA LYS A 43 -2.34 -11.60 -18.59
C LYS A 43 -3.09 -10.78 -17.53
N GLY A 44 -2.78 -11.02 -16.26
CA GLY A 44 -3.30 -10.27 -15.12
C GLY A 44 -2.30 -9.24 -14.59
N ASN A 45 -2.78 -8.05 -14.23
CA ASN A 45 -1.96 -7.03 -13.60
C ASN A 45 -1.89 -7.23 -12.07
N ALA A 46 -0.67 -7.27 -11.54
CA ALA A 46 -0.38 -7.58 -10.13
C ALA A 46 0.61 -6.59 -9.46
N SER A 47 0.82 -5.42 -10.08
CA SER A 47 1.78 -4.41 -9.63
C SER A 47 1.24 -2.99 -9.82
N GLY A 48 1.89 -2.02 -9.19
CA GLY A 48 1.57 -0.60 -9.26
C GLY A 48 0.10 -0.25 -8.96
N LEU A 49 -0.44 0.68 -9.74
CA LEU A 49 -1.80 1.21 -9.53
C LEU A 49 -2.88 0.13 -9.63
N ALA A 50 -2.63 -0.96 -10.37
CA ALA A 50 -3.59 -2.05 -10.52
C ALA A 50 -3.88 -2.81 -9.21
N VAL A 51 -3.00 -2.67 -8.22
CA VAL A 51 -3.12 -3.28 -6.88
C VAL A 51 -3.05 -2.25 -5.74
N GLY A 52 -3.15 -0.95 -6.09
CA GLY A 52 -3.19 0.14 -5.10
C GLY A 52 -1.82 0.63 -4.62
N LEU A 53 -0.74 0.25 -5.31
CA LEU A 53 0.61 0.74 -5.09
C LEU A 53 0.95 1.91 -6.03
N PRO A 54 1.97 2.72 -5.72
CA PRO A 54 2.56 3.68 -6.65
C PRO A 54 2.88 3.06 -8.01
N ASP A 55 2.78 3.85 -9.08
CA ASP A 55 3.08 3.37 -10.43
C ASP A 55 4.53 2.86 -10.53
N GLY A 56 4.71 1.74 -11.26
CA GLY A 56 5.99 1.05 -11.37
C GLY A 56 6.46 0.29 -10.13
N GLN A 57 5.74 0.34 -9.00
CA GLN A 57 6.10 -0.45 -7.82
C GLN A 57 5.70 -1.92 -7.96
N MET A 58 6.64 -2.83 -7.69
CA MET A 58 6.38 -4.26 -7.69
C MET A 58 5.31 -4.66 -6.66
N GLY A 59 4.51 -5.68 -6.99
CA GLY A 59 3.58 -6.29 -6.05
C GLY A 59 4.30 -7.06 -4.93
N ASN A 60 3.54 -7.55 -3.96
CA ASN A 60 3.99 -8.46 -2.92
C ASN A 60 2.81 -9.28 -2.41
N SER A 61 3.08 -10.32 -1.62
CA SER A 61 2.02 -11.25 -1.24
C SER A 61 0.95 -10.68 -0.33
N GLU A 62 1.29 -9.73 0.56
CA GLU A 62 0.31 -9.03 1.41
C GLU A 62 -0.67 -8.25 0.54
N VAL A 63 -0.15 -7.37 -0.32
CA VAL A 63 -0.96 -6.53 -1.22
C VAL A 63 -1.74 -7.40 -2.18
N GLY A 64 -1.10 -8.43 -2.74
CA GLY A 64 -1.71 -9.33 -3.71
C GLY A 64 -2.91 -10.07 -3.12
N HIS A 65 -2.71 -10.82 -2.04
CA HIS A 65 -3.79 -11.60 -1.41
C HIS A 65 -4.91 -10.72 -0.86
N MET A 66 -4.59 -9.52 -0.35
CA MET A 66 -5.60 -8.58 0.10
C MET A 66 -6.47 -8.05 -1.05
N ASN A 67 -5.86 -7.70 -2.19
CA ASN A 67 -6.61 -7.28 -3.39
C ASN A 67 -7.49 -8.40 -3.94
N ILE A 68 -6.94 -9.62 -4.04
CA ILE A 68 -7.68 -10.80 -4.51
C ILE A 68 -8.89 -11.03 -3.59
N GLY A 69 -8.66 -11.18 -2.28
CA GLY A 69 -9.70 -11.48 -1.30
C GLY A 69 -10.74 -10.38 -1.14
N ALA A 70 -10.38 -9.11 -1.34
CA ALA A 70 -11.31 -7.99 -1.23
C ALA A 70 -12.19 -7.76 -2.47
N GLY A 71 -11.84 -8.35 -3.62
CA GLY A 71 -12.55 -8.15 -4.89
C GLY A 71 -12.59 -6.67 -5.34
N ARG A 72 -11.56 -5.90 -4.94
CA ARG A 72 -11.42 -4.46 -5.21
C ARG A 72 -9.96 -4.05 -5.02
N ILE A 73 -9.59 -2.89 -5.56
CA ILE A 73 -8.27 -2.32 -5.29
C ILE A 73 -8.19 -1.84 -3.84
N ILE A 74 -7.16 -2.28 -3.11
CA ILE A 74 -6.82 -1.75 -1.80
C ILE A 74 -5.68 -0.76 -1.93
N TYR A 75 -6.03 0.53 -1.97
CA TYR A 75 -5.05 1.60 -2.11
C TYR A 75 -4.29 1.82 -0.80
N GLN A 76 -2.96 1.86 -0.91
CA GLN A 76 -2.11 2.37 0.16
C GLN A 76 -2.31 3.87 0.32
N ASP A 77 -2.08 4.41 1.53
CA ASP A 77 -2.42 5.80 1.85
C ASP A 77 -1.79 6.81 0.85
N LEU A 78 -0.52 6.63 0.45
CA LEU A 78 0.12 7.48 -0.56
C LEU A 78 -0.68 7.47 -1.88
N THR A 79 -0.91 6.28 -2.45
CA THR A 79 -1.62 6.11 -3.71
C THR A 79 -3.07 6.61 -3.62
N LYS A 80 -3.75 6.31 -2.51
CA LYS A 80 -5.12 6.71 -2.25
C LYS A 80 -5.26 8.22 -2.30
N ILE A 81 -4.47 8.92 -1.49
CA ILE A 81 -4.54 10.38 -1.39
C ILE A 81 -4.16 11.03 -2.72
N THR A 82 -3.11 10.54 -3.39
CA THR A 82 -2.74 11.03 -4.73
C THR A 82 -3.88 10.85 -5.73
N LYS A 83 -4.49 9.66 -5.76
CA LYS A 83 -5.63 9.38 -6.64
C LYS A 83 -6.83 10.28 -6.33
N GLU A 84 -7.17 10.48 -5.07
CA GLU A 84 -8.28 11.35 -4.66
C GLU A 84 -8.04 12.81 -5.10
N ILE A 85 -6.78 13.27 -5.14
CA ILE A 85 -6.43 14.59 -5.68
C ILE A 85 -6.64 14.63 -7.19
N GLU A 86 -6.18 13.61 -7.91
CA GLU A 86 -6.27 13.52 -9.37
C GLU A 86 -7.71 13.40 -9.87
N ASP A 87 -8.55 12.59 -9.20
CA ASP A 87 -9.96 12.42 -9.57
C ASP A 87 -10.89 13.50 -8.98
N GLY A 88 -10.35 14.33 -8.08
CA GLY A 88 -11.03 15.48 -7.50
C GLY A 88 -11.82 15.20 -6.23
N THR A 89 -11.93 13.95 -5.77
CA THR A 89 -12.67 13.58 -4.55
C THR A 89 -12.01 14.10 -3.27
N PHE A 90 -10.69 14.32 -3.28
CA PHE A 90 -9.95 14.96 -2.19
C PHE A 90 -10.53 16.32 -1.79
N PHE A 91 -10.96 17.10 -2.78
CA PHE A 91 -11.51 18.45 -2.58
C PHE A 91 -12.92 18.44 -1.96
N GLU A 92 -13.56 17.27 -1.86
CA GLU A 92 -14.85 17.07 -1.20
C GLU A 92 -14.70 16.54 0.23
N ASN A 93 -13.46 16.27 0.70
CA ASN A 93 -13.21 15.73 2.02
C ASN A 93 -13.75 16.67 3.12
N LYS A 94 -14.76 16.20 3.85
CA LYS A 94 -15.50 16.99 4.83
C LYS A 94 -14.63 17.51 5.98
N VAL A 95 -13.62 16.75 6.39
CA VAL A 95 -12.73 17.11 7.52
C VAL A 95 -11.72 18.17 7.07
N LEU A 96 -11.18 18.06 5.87
CA LEU A 96 -10.34 19.12 5.30
C LEU A 96 -11.14 20.42 5.08
N LEU A 97 -12.39 20.32 4.60
CA LEU A 97 -13.30 21.45 4.50
C LEU A 97 -13.65 22.06 5.86
N GLU A 98 -13.70 21.27 6.93
CA GLU A 98 -13.96 21.76 8.28
C GLU A 98 -12.86 22.72 8.76
N ALA A 99 -11.59 22.38 8.54
CA ALA A 99 -10.46 23.28 8.82
C ALA A 99 -10.56 24.59 8.02
N ILE A 100 -10.81 24.51 6.71
CA ILE A 100 -10.95 25.69 5.85
C ILE A 100 -12.13 26.57 6.32
N ASN A 101 -13.27 25.97 6.63
CA ASN A 101 -14.46 26.69 7.07
C ASN A 101 -14.27 27.34 8.44
N ASN A 102 -13.50 26.71 9.34
CA ASN A 102 -13.13 27.30 10.62
C ASN A 102 -12.30 28.58 10.40
N CYS A 103 -11.28 28.55 9.53
CA CYS A 103 -10.48 29.74 9.21
C CYS A 103 -11.34 30.88 8.63
N LYS A 104 -12.25 30.57 7.70
CA LYS A 104 -13.16 31.56 7.10
C LYS A 104 -14.09 32.18 8.13
N LYS A 105 -14.63 31.38 9.06
CA LYS A 105 -15.54 31.83 10.10
C LYS A 105 -14.87 32.79 11.09
N ASN A 106 -13.63 32.51 11.45
CA ASN A 106 -12.90 33.27 12.47
C ASN A 106 -11.98 34.34 11.89
N ASN A 107 -11.86 34.43 10.56
CA ASN A 107 -10.87 35.26 9.86
C ASN A 107 -9.46 34.99 10.41
N SER A 108 -9.13 33.71 10.54
CA SER A 108 -7.90 33.18 11.13
C SER A 108 -7.02 32.50 10.07
N ASP A 109 -5.87 31.96 10.47
CA ASP A 109 -4.88 31.42 9.56
C ASP A 109 -5.04 29.91 9.37
N LEU A 110 -4.79 29.42 8.14
CA LEU A 110 -4.62 28.00 7.87
C LEU A 110 -3.13 27.67 7.79
N HIS A 111 -2.70 26.79 8.69
CA HIS A 111 -1.35 26.26 8.75
C HIS A 111 -1.31 24.88 8.11
N LEU A 112 -0.46 24.70 7.11
CA LEU A 112 -0.19 23.42 6.48
C LEU A 112 1.22 22.99 6.86
N TRP A 113 1.38 21.83 7.48
CA TRP A 113 2.72 21.35 7.80
C TRP A 113 2.88 19.87 7.61
N GLY A 114 4.12 19.48 7.34
CA GLY A 114 4.48 18.13 6.97
C GLY A 114 5.81 18.08 6.25
N LEU A 115 6.26 16.87 5.99
CA LEU A 115 7.54 16.63 5.33
C LEU A 115 7.45 17.08 3.86
N LEU A 116 8.35 17.96 3.44
CA LEU A 116 8.40 18.53 2.09
C LEU A 116 9.45 17.79 1.24
N SER A 117 9.02 16.69 0.63
CA SER A 117 9.79 15.98 -0.40
C SER A 117 8.86 15.10 -1.25
N ASP A 118 9.39 14.47 -2.28
CA ASP A 118 8.73 13.40 -3.07
C ASP A 118 9.09 11.99 -2.57
N GLY A 119 9.66 11.88 -1.35
CA GLY A 119 10.13 10.59 -0.82
C GLY A 119 9.02 9.54 -0.61
N GLY A 120 7.76 9.95 -0.43
CA GLY A 120 6.60 9.04 -0.38
C GLY A 120 6.50 8.15 0.86
N VAL A 121 7.41 8.29 1.84
CA VAL A 121 7.43 7.46 3.05
C VAL A 121 6.50 8.03 4.14
N HIS A 122 6.58 9.34 4.42
CA HIS A 122 5.77 10.00 5.44
C HIS A 122 4.72 10.95 4.89
N SER A 123 4.98 11.52 3.72
CA SER A 123 4.16 12.50 3.01
C SER A 123 4.53 12.47 1.52
N HIS A 124 3.90 13.32 0.74
CA HIS A 124 4.34 13.66 -0.61
C HIS A 124 4.05 15.14 -0.89
N ASN A 125 4.97 15.88 -1.51
CA ASN A 125 4.82 17.31 -1.81
C ASN A 125 3.55 17.62 -2.63
N THR A 126 3.15 16.74 -3.54
CA THR A 126 1.90 16.90 -4.31
C THR A 126 0.64 16.91 -3.44
N HIS A 127 0.65 16.27 -2.26
CA HIS A 127 -0.48 16.34 -1.32
C HIS A 127 -0.61 17.74 -0.71
N LEU A 128 0.53 18.38 -0.42
CA LEU A 128 0.56 19.79 0.01
C LEU A 128 0.05 20.71 -1.12
N TYR A 129 0.43 20.46 -2.38
CA TYR A 129 -0.08 21.23 -3.50
C TYR A 129 -1.61 21.07 -3.66
N GLY A 130 -2.13 19.86 -3.46
CA GLY A 130 -3.58 19.60 -3.39
C GLY A 130 -4.28 20.40 -2.29
N LEU A 131 -3.67 20.52 -1.10
CA LEU A 131 -4.20 21.35 -0.02
C LEU A 131 -4.18 22.85 -0.35
N LEU A 132 -3.11 23.35 -0.97
CA LEU A 132 -3.03 24.74 -1.44
C LEU A 132 -4.12 25.03 -2.48
N GLU A 133 -4.30 24.12 -3.45
CA GLU A 133 -5.37 24.23 -4.43
C GLU A 133 -6.76 24.19 -3.77
N MET A 134 -6.98 23.31 -2.79
CA MET A 134 -8.22 23.23 -2.03
C MET A 134 -8.52 24.55 -1.30
N ALA A 135 -7.51 25.16 -0.67
CA ALA A 135 -7.65 26.45 -0.02
C ALA A 135 -8.01 27.56 -1.02
N LYS A 136 -7.35 27.58 -2.19
CA LYS A 136 -7.64 28.53 -3.28
C LYS A 136 -9.07 28.39 -3.79
N ARG A 137 -9.52 27.17 -4.09
CA ARG A 137 -10.88 26.86 -4.56
C ARG A 137 -11.96 27.34 -3.59
N ASN A 138 -11.65 27.35 -2.30
CA ASN A 138 -12.55 27.80 -1.24
C ASN A 138 -12.40 29.29 -0.85
N GLY A 139 -11.54 30.04 -1.54
CA GLY A 139 -11.35 31.48 -1.37
C GLY A 139 -10.63 31.87 -0.07
N LEU A 140 -9.74 31.02 0.44
CA LEU A 140 -8.91 31.35 1.60
C LEU A 140 -7.62 32.03 1.13
N GLU A 141 -7.22 33.12 1.78
CA GLU A 141 -6.01 33.89 1.44
C GLU A 141 -4.89 33.71 2.46
N ASN A 142 -5.25 33.57 3.74
CA ASN A 142 -4.32 33.40 4.85
C ASN A 142 -3.91 31.92 4.99
N VAL A 143 -2.98 31.49 4.13
CA VAL A 143 -2.47 30.11 4.12
C VAL A 143 -0.95 30.12 4.27
N TYR A 144 -0.45 29.39 5.26
CA TYR A 144 0.95 29.37 5.63
C TYR A 144 1.48 27.94 5.69
N VAL A 145 2.62 27.69 5.05
CA VAL A 145 3.29 26.39 5.07
C VAL A 145 4.45 26.42 6.04
N HIS A 146 4.51 25.39 6.89
CA HIS A 146 5.68 25.09 7.72
C HIS A 146 6.33 23.83 7.17
N ALA A 147 7.41 24.00 6.40
CA ALA A 147 8.03 22.89 5.70
C ALA A 147 8.96 22.11 6.64
N PHE A 148 8.65 20.83 6.85
CA PHE A 148 9.59 19.92 7.50
C PHE A 148 10.52 19.33 6.45
N LEU A 149 11.82 19.46 6.62
CA LEU A 149 12.82 19.13 5.59
C LEU A 149 13.31 17.70 5.75
N ASP A 150 13.53 17.03 4.62
CA ASP A 150 13.73 15.59 4.57
C ASP A 150 15.19 15.14 4.70
N GLY A 151 15.91 15.03 3.59
CA GLY A 151 17.31 14.58 3.55
C GLY A 151 17.57 13.14 4.01
N ARG A 152 16.51 12.35 4.19
CA ARG A 152 16.60 10.96 4.66
C ARG A 152 15.85 9.99 3.76
N ASP A 153 14.63 10.32 3.36
CA ASP A 153 13.89 9.57 2.35
C ASP A 153 14.22 10.09 0.93
N THR A 154 15.01 11.16 0.86
CA THR A 154 15.55 11.83 -0.33
C THR A 154 17.03 12.20 -0.09
N PRO A 155 17.80 12.61 -1.12
CA PRO A 155 19.22 12.96 -0.94
C PRO A 155 19.44 14.00 0.17
N PRO A 156 20.52 13.90 0.98
CA PRO A 156 20.71 14.74 2.17
C PRO A 156 20.65 16.26 1.97
N ALA A 157 20.98 16.75 0.78
CA ALA A 157 20.96 18.16 0.41
C ALA A 157 20.14 18.37 -0.87
N SER A 158 18.82 18.28 -0.73
CA SER A 158 17.82 18.47 -1.81
C SER A 158 16.67 19.41 -1.41
N GLY A 159 16.51 19.71 -0.12
CA GLY A 159 15.46 20.54 0.45
C GLY A 159 15.36 21.94 -0.13
N LYS A 160 16.49 22.56 -0.52
CA LYS A 160 16.46 23.88 -1.18
C LYS A 160 15.65 23.84 -2.48
N ASP A 161 15.80 22.78 -3.27
CA ASP A 161 15.09 22.65 -4.55
C ASP A 161 13.60 22.38 -4.32
N TYR A 162 13.23 21.55 -3.33
CA TYR A 162 11.81 21.35 -2.98
C TYR A 162 11.15 22.62 -2.43
N VAL A 163 11.87 23.44 -1.65
CA VAL A 163 11.37 24.75 -1.18
C VAL A 163 11.16 25.69 -2.36
N ALA A 164 12.09 25.75 -3.32
CA ALA A 164 11.93 26.55 -4.53
C ALA A 164 10.71 26.09 -5.36
N GLN A 165 10.56 24.77 -5.56
CA GLN A 165 9.39 24.21 -6.25
C GLN A 165 8.07 24.53 -5.53
N LEU A 166 8.06 24.51 -4.20
CA LEU A 166 6.89 24.91 -3.41
C LEU A 166 6.55 26.40 -3.62
N GLU A 167 7.54 27.30 -3.60
CA GLU A 167 7.33 28.72 -3.87
C GLU A 167 6.79 28.96 -5.29
N ASP A 168 7.29 28.24 -6.29
CA ASP A 168 6.78 28.28 -7.67
C ASP A 168 5.33 27.78 -7.76
N GLU A 169 5.00 26.68 -7.07
CA GLU A 169 3.64 26.14 -7.03
C GLU A 169 2.66 27.08 -6.31
N MET A 170 3.07 27.70 -5.20
CA MET A 170 2.28 28.74 -4.52
C MET A 170 1.99 29.93 -5.45
N ALA A 171 2.99 30.37 -6.23
CA ALA A 171 2.83 31.44 -7.21
C ALA A 171 1.86 31.03 -8.34
N ARG A 172 1.97 29.79 -8.83
CA ARG A 172 1.10 29.23 -9.88
C ARG A 172 -0.36 29.11 -9.42
N ILE A 173 -0.58 28.59 -8.21
CA ILE A 173 -1.92 28.42 -7.62
C ILE A 173 -2.48 29.79 -7.18
N GLY A 174 -1.61 30.70 -6.75
CA GLY A 174 -1.95 32.04 -6.28
C GLY A 174 -2.47 32.06 -4.84
N VAL A 175 -1.92 31.21 -3.97
CA VAL A 175 -2.15 31.17 -2.52
C VAL A 175 -0.96 30.50 -1.82
N GLY A 176 -0.72 30.85 -0.54
CA GLY A 176 0.31 30.23 0.28
C GLY A 176 1.55 31.10 0.46
N LYS A 177 2.18 30.99 1.64
CA LYS A 177 3.51 31.52 1.95
C LYS A 177 4.26 30.52 2.82
N VAL A 178 5.57 30.33 2.61
CA VAL A 178 6.39 29.57 3.55
C VAL A 178 6.64 30.42 4.80
N ALA A 179 6.13 29.99 5.95
CA ALA A 179 6.24 30.71 7.23
C ALA A 179 7.37 30.19 8.11
N SER A 180 7.72 28.90 8.00
CA SER A 180 8.90 28.36 8.66
C SER A 180 9.45 27.12 7.96
N LEU A 181 10.70 26.81 8.29
CA LEU A 181 11.42 25.61 7.90
C LEU A 181 11.90 24.88 9.16
N SER A 182 11.95 23.56 9.14
CA SER A 182 12.51 22.77 10.24
C SER A 182 13.01 21.43 9.72
N GLY A 183 14.23 21.03 10.03
CA GLY A 183 14.69 19.68 9.75
C GLY A 183 13.78 18.65 10.43
N ARG A 184 13.49 17.53 9.76
CA ARG A 184 12.68 16.44 10.34
C ARG A 184 13.24 15.91 11.65
N TYR A 185 14.54 16.08 11.91
CA TYR A 185 15.15 15.77 13.20
C TYR A 185 14.47 16.50 14.37
N TYR A 186 13.96 17.71 14.16
CA TYR A 186 13.28 18.50 15.18
C TYR A 186 11.76 18.30 15.17
N ALA A 187 11.14 18.41 13.99
CA ALA A 187 9.68 18.40 13.87
C ALA A 187 9.04 16.98 13.85
N MET A 188 9.86 15.95 13.64
CA MET A 188 9.42 14.58 13.37
C MET A 188 10.24 13.55 14.16
N ASP A 189 10.58 13.89 15.41
CA ASP A 189 11.12 12.94 16.38
C ASP A 189 10.07 11.85 16.73
N ARG A 190 10.55 10.71 17.21
CA ARG A 190 9.71 9.56 17.62
C ARG A 190 10.28 8.82 18.83
N ASP A 191 11.33 9.36 19.45
CA ASP A 191 12.08 8.73 20.53
C ASP A 191 11.81 9.42 21.88
N ASN A 192 10.73 10.19 21.97
CA ASN A 192 10.34 11.08 23.07
C ASN A 192 11.41 12.13 23.40
N ASN A 193 12.17 12.57 22.40
CA ASN A 193 13.17 13.62 22.60
C ASN A 193 12.50 15.00 22.51
N TYR A 194 11.80 15.36 23.59
CA TYR A 194 11.03 16.59 23.66
C TYR A 194 11.87 17.87 23.58
N ASP A 195 13.19 17.81 23.80
CA ASP A 195 14.07 18.97 23.54
C ASP A 195 14.13 19.31 22.04
N ARG A 196 14.01 18.31 21.16
CA ARG A 196 13.96 18.50 19.71
C ARG A 196 12.59 19.03 19.29
N VAL A 197 11.53 18.37 19.75
CA VAL A 197 10.15 18.73 19.46
C VAL A 197 9.85 20.15 19.94
N LYS A 198 10.34 20.52 21.12
CA LYS A 198 10.17 21.86 21.68
C LYS A 198 10.75 22.93 20.77
N LYS A 199 11.94 22.72 20.17
CA LYS A 199 12.52 23.69 19.23
C LYS A 199 11.63 23.92 18.01
N ALA A 200 11.04 22.86 17.46
CA ALA A 200 10.09 23.01 16.36
C ALA A 200 8.82 23.73 16.84
N TYR A 201 8.25 23.33 17.97
CA TYR A 201 7.07 23.96 18.59
C TYR A 201 7.27 25.46 18.86
N ASP A 202 8.39 25.85 19.47
CA ASP A 202 8.71 27.24 19.81
C ASP A 202 8.79 28.11 18.55
N SER A 203 9.31 27.57 17.44
CA SER A 203 9.33 28.29 16.15
C SER A 203 7.93 28.53 15.58
N LEU A 204 7.00 27.59 15.78
CA LEU A 204 5.63 27.66 15.27
C LEU A 204 4.74 28.59 16.10
N VAL A 205 4.97 28.64 17.42
CA VAL A 205 4.10 29.36 18.37
C VAL A 205 4.67 30.72 18.77
N PHE A 206 5.97 30.79 19.04
CA PHE A 206 6.62 32.00 19.58
C PHE A 206 7.48 32.73 18.55
N GLY A 207 7.73 32.11 17.39
CA GLY A 207 8.64 32.65 16.38
C GLY A 207 10.11 32.59 16.82
N GLU A 208 10.44 31.66 17.74
CA GLU A 208 11.80 31.44 18.22
C GLU A 208 12.57 30.49 17.30
N GLY A 209 13.78 30.88 16.90
CA GLY A 209 14.60 30.09 16.00
C GLY A 209 15.59 30.95 15.22
N VAL A 210 16.18 30.35 14.18
CA VAL A 210 16.90 31.13 13.16
C VAL A 210 15.86 31.99 12.43
N LYS A 211 16.23 33.20 12.01
CA LYS A 211 15.34 34.08 11.26
C LYS A 211 15.90 34.37 9.88
N ASP A 212 15.02 34.42 8.89
CA ASP A 212 15.36 34.80 7.53
C ASP A 212 14.17 35.47 6.84
N THR A 213 14.42 36.26 5.80
CA THR A 213 13.36 36.88 4.97
C THR A 213 12.97 36.01 3.78
N SER A 214 13.73 34.95 3.47
CA SER A 214 13.47 34.04 2.35
C SER A 214 13.74 32.59 2.75
N ALA A 215 12.81 31.69 2.41
CA ALA A 215 12.95 30.27 2.73
C ALA A 215 14.07 29.61 1.92
N THR A 216 14.18 29.91 0.63
CA THR A 216 15.28 29.44 -0.22
C THR A 216 16.64 29.99 0.21
N HIS A 217 16.70 31.25 0.67
CA HIS A 217 17.92 31.82 1.25
C HIS A 217 18.28 31.14 2.58
N ALA A 218 17.32 30.91 3.47
CA ALA A 218 17.53 30.20 4.73
C ALA A 218 18.12 28.80 4.53
N MET A 219 17.62 28.06 3.53
CA MET A 219 18.19 26.76 3.15
C MET A 219 19.64 26.87 2.72
N GLN A 220 19.97 27.83 1.85
CA GLN A 220 21.34 28.06 1.43
C GLN A 220 22.25 28.42 2.63
N ALA A 221 21.78 29.30 3.52
CA ALA A 221 22.52 29.70 4.71
C ALA A 221 22.75 28.55 5.70
N SER A 222 21.89 27.52 5.71
CA SER A 222 22.11 26.28 6.45
C SER A 222 23.18 25.40 5.79
N TYR A 223 23.13 25.24 4.47
CA TYR A 223 24.14 24.49 3.72
C TYR A 223 25.53 25.12 3.82
N ASP A 224 25.63 26.45 3.81
CA ASP A 224 26.89 27.17 3.99
C ASP A 224 27.53 26.94 5.37
N LYS A 225 26.77 26.37 6.32
CA LYS A 225 27.23 25.95 7.66
C LYS A 225 27.38 24.43 7.79
N ASP A 226 27.38 23.71 6.66
CA ASP A 226 27.42 22.24 6.59
C ASP A 226 26.27 21.54 7.34
N VAL A 227 25.12 22.22 7.49
CA VAL A 227 23.91 21.65 8.09
C VAL A 227 22.90 21.33 6.98
N THR A 228 22.77 20.05 6.67
CA THR A 228 21.91 19.50 5.62
C THR A 228 20.46 19.28 6.10
N ASP A 229 19.55 18.95 5.18
CA ASP A 229 18.09 19.04 5.32
C ASP A 229 17.54 18.46 6.63
N GLU A 230 17.91 17.22 6.97
CA GLU A 230 17.40 16.51 8.16
C GLU A 230 17.63 17.31 9.45
N PHE A 231 18.73 18.09 9.50
CA PHE A 231 19.23 18.77 10.69
C PHE A 231 19.10 20.30 10.64
N VAL A 232 18.43 20.85 9.62
CA VAL A 232 18.19 22.29 9.53
C VAL A 232 17.49 22.75 10.81
N LEU A 233 18.07 23.75 11.49
CA LEU A 233 17.48 24.29 12.70
C LEU A 233 16.10 24.90 12.40
N PRO A 234 15.14 24.83 13.34
CA PRO A 234 13.87 25.55 13.18
C PRO A 234 14.12 27.02 12.84
N THR A 235 13.63 27.42 11.68
CA THR A 235 13.88 28.70 11.03
C THR A 235 12.56 29.37 10.70
N VAL A 236 12.39 30.60 11.16
CA VAL A 236 11.17 31.40 11.04
C VAL A 236 11.36 32.41 9.91
N ILE A 237 10.42 32.44 8.97
CA ILE A 237 10.42 33.44 7.92
C ILE A 237 9.75 34.71 8.45
N VAL A 238 10.45 35.83 8.32
CA VAL A 238 10.03 37.14 8.82
C VAL A 238 9.86 38.15 7.69
N ASP A 239 9.04 39.17 7.94
CA ASP A 239 8.92 40.34 7.08
C ASP A 239 10.13 41.29 7.24
N GLU A 240 10.09 42.39 6.49
CA GLU A 240 11.12 43.44 6.49
C GLU A 240 11.32 44.13 7.85
N ASN A 241 10.36 43.96 8.78
CA ASN A 241 10.38 44.53 10.13
C ASN A 241 10.70 43.48 11.20
N ASP A 242 11.27 42.33 10.82
CA ASP A 242 11.63 41.21 11.71
C ASP A 242 10.42 40.53 12.40
N LYS A 243 9.21 40.69 11.83
CA LYS A 243 7.99 40.04 12.34
C LYS A 243 7.75 38.71 11.63
N PRO A 244 7.48 37.61 12.35
CA PRO A 244 7.09 36.34 11.74
C PRO A 244 5.91 36.49 10.78
N LEU A 245 5.96 35.82 9.62
CA LEU A 245 4.89 35.89 8.63
C LEU A 245 3.56 35.34 9.17
N SER A 246 3.61 34.29 9.99
CA SER A 246 2.48 33.81 10.79
C SER A 246 2.98 32.95 11.95
N LEU A 247 2.22 32.95 13.04
CA LEU A 247 2.38 32.12 14.23
C LEU A 247 1.05 31.44 14.54
N VAL A 248 1.13 30.21 15.06
CA VAL A 248 -0.05 29.43 15.44
C VAL A 248 -0.71 30.04 16.68
N LYS A 249 -1.98 30.42 16.57
CA LYS A 249 -2.77 31.05 17.64
C LYS A 249 -4.17 30.44 17.74
N GLU A 250 -4.89 30.82 18.80
CA GLU A 250 -6.24 30.34 19.05
C GLU A 250 -7.18 30.61 17.85
N ASN A 251 -8.02 29.62 17.54
CA ASN A 251 -8.96 29.60 16.40
C ASN A 251 -8.32 29.45 15.01
N ASP A 252 -7.00 29.32 14.89
CA ASP A 252 -6.39 28.88 13.64
C ASP A 252 -6.73 27.41 13.36
N SER A 253 -6.51 26.99 12.12
CA SER A 253 -6.58 25.57 11.74
C SER A 253 -5.22 25.07 11.29
N VAL A 254 -4.98 23.80 11.60
CA VAL A 254 -3.77 23.08 11.21
C VAL A 254 -4.19 21.87 10.39
N ILE A 255 -3.53 21.65 9.26
CA ILE A 255 -3.58 20.38 8.54
C ILE A 255 -2.16 19.80 8.52
N PHE A 256 -1.96 18.73 9.28
CA PHE A 256 -0.74 17.94 9.22
C PHE A 256 -0.90 16.89 8.12
N PHE A 257 -0.20 17.07 6.99
CA PHE A 257 -0.39 16.26 5.78
C PHE A 257 0.51 15.02 5.70
N ASN A 258 1.19 14.64 6.78
CA ASN A 258 1.88 13.34 6.83
C ASN A 258 0.84 12.22 6.95
N PHE A 259 0.96 11.15 6.16
CA PHE A 259 0.09 9.98 6.30
C PHE A 259 0.71 8.88 7.17
N ARG A 260 2.02 8.91 7.44
CA ARG A 260 2.67 7.88 8.27
C ARG A 260 2.70 8.27 9.76
N PRO A 261 2.13 7.45 10.66
CA PRO A 261 1.94 7.81 12.07
C PRO A 261 3.20 8.08 12.91
N ASP A 262 4.21 7.21 12.83
CA ASP A 262 5.22 7.06 13.89
C ASP A 262 5.96 8.35 14.26
N ARG A 263 6.27 9.19 13.26
CA ARG A 263 6.97 10.48 13.45
C ARG A 263 6.06 11.70 13.52
N ALA A 264 4.76 11.52 13.32
CA ALA A 264 3.78 12.60 13.41
C ALA A 264 3.22 12.75 14.83
N ARG A 265 3.37 11.72 15.68
CA ARG A 265 2.77 11.64 17.01
C ARG A 265 3.20 12.75 17.97
N GLU A 266 4.50 13.00 18.11
CA GLU A 266 5.01 13.82 19.20
C GLU A 266 4.63 15.30 19.06
N ILE A 267 4.82 15.89 17.88
CA ILE A 267 4.41 17.26 17.62
C ILE A 267 2.88 17.40 17.63
N THR A 268 2.14 16.39 17.14
CA THR A 268 0.66 16.38 17.24
C THR A 268 0.22 16.37 18.69
N ARG A 269 0.82 15.53 19.54
CA ARG A 269 0.53 15.48 20.98
C ARG A 269 0.85 16.82 21.65
N ALA A 270 1.94 17.47 21.25
CA ALA A 270 2.27 18.80 21.73
C ALA A 270 1.21 19.85 21.39
N PHE A 271 0.42 19.71 20.32
CA PHE A 271 -0.67 20.66 20.02
C PHE A 271 -2.05 20.24 20.52
N CYS A 272 -2.33 18.93 20.60
CA CYS A 272 -3.69 18.44 20.79
C CYS A 272 -3.98 17.86 22.19
N ASP A 273 -2.95 17.47 22.95
CA ASP A 273 -3.12 16.83 24.26
C ASP A 273 -3.22 17.87 25.38
N ASP A 274 -4.40 18.07 25.98
CA ASP A 274 -4.61 19.05 27.06
C ASP A 274 -3.69 18.80 28.27
N ASP A 275 -3.31 17.53 28.48
CA ASP A 275 -2.51 17.08 29.61
C ASP A 275 -1.03 16.90 29.27
N PHE A 276 -0.57 17.36 28.10
CA PHE A 276 0.82 17.22 27.64
C PHE A 276 1.86 17.58 28.72
N LYS A 277 2.84 16.68 28.92
CA LYS A 277 3.93 16.82 29.93
C LYS A 277 5.34 16.82 29.34
N GLY A 278 5.50 16.81 28.02
CA GLY A 278 6.82 16.74 27.38
C GLY A 278 7.66 18.01 27.58
N PHE A 279 7.01 19.17 27.64
CA PHE A 279 7.60 20.47 28.00
C PHE A 279 6.50 21.45 28.44
N GLU A 280 6.88 22.57 29.06
CA GLU A 280 5.95 23.62 29.47
C GLU A 280 5.41 24.38 28.25
N ARG A 281 4.07 24.47 28.16
CA ARG A 281 3.36 25.25 27.15
C ARG A 281 1.94 25.57 27.62
N ASP A 282 1.34 26.58 27.00
CA ASP A 282 -0.10 26.80 27.07
C ASP A 282 -0.85 25.90 26.07
N PHE A 283 -2.11 25.60 26.34
CA PHE A 283 -2.97 24.92 25.38
C PHE A 283 -3.60 25.93 24.41
N ILE A 284 -3.40 25.68 23.11
CA ILE A 284 -3.92 26.52 22.03
C ILE A 284 -5.08 25.78 21.40
N LYS A 285 -6.28 26.37 21.48
CA LYS A 285 -7.47 25.75 20.89
C LYS A 285 -7.47 25.92 19.37
N LEU A 286 -7.24 24.82 18.66
CA LEU A 286 -7.14 24.74 17.21
C LEU A 286 -8.21 23.83 16.62
N THR A 287 -8.51 23.99 15.33
CA THR A 287 -9.04 22.88 14.52
C THR A 287 -7.85 22.14 13.93
N TYR A 288 -7.45 21.05 14.57
CA TYR A 288 -6.27 20.26 14.16
C TYR A 288 -6.69 19.03 13.37
N VAL A 289 -6.30 18.98 12.10
CA VAL A 289 -6.57 17.86 11.20
C VAL A 289 -5.30 17.07 10.94
N CYS A 290 -5.40 15.75 11.12
CA CYS A 290 -4.39 14.79 10.74
C CYS A 290 -4.84 14.07 9.46
N PHE A 291 -3.93 13.78 8.55
CA PHE A 291 -4.27 12.94 7.39
C PHE A 291 -4.69 11.54 7.84
N LYS A 292 -3.93 10.91 8.73
CA LYS A 292 -4.26 9.61 9.34
C LYS A 292 -4.37 9.73 10.84
N ASP A 293 -4.97 8.72 11.48
CA ASP A 293 -4.91 8.63 12.94
C ASP A 293 -3.50 8.24 13.37
N TYR A 294 -2.74 9.22 13.88
CA TYR A 294 -1.37 8.98 14.29
C TYR A 294 -1.28 8.16 15.57
N ASP A 295 -2.23 8.32 16.49
CA ASP A 295 -2.28 7.64 17.79
C ASP A 295 -3.65 7.93 18.41
N GLU A 296 -4.50 6.91 18.53
CA GLU A 296 -5.88 6.98 19.05
C GLU A 296 -5.97 7.67 20.43
N THR A 297 -4.90 7.65 21.23
CA THR A 297 -4.87 8.24 22.56
C THR A 297 -4.70 9.76 22.57
N ILE A 298 -4.33 10.38 21.44
CA ILE A 298 -4.21 11.85 21.34
C ILE A 298 -5.62 12.46 21.17
N PRO A 299 -6.10 13.30 22.09
CA PRO A 299 -7.41 13.95 21.99
C PRO A 299 -7.40 15.14 21.02
N ASN A 300 -8.52 15.85 20.89
CA ASN A 300 -8.64 17.16 20.20
C ASN A 300 -8.10 17.22 18.76
N LYS A 301 -8.22 16.12 18.00
CA LYS A 301 -7.82 16.03 16.60
C LYS A 301 -8.93 15.46 15.72
N LEU A 302 -8.95 15.86 14.45
CA LEU A 302 -9.82 15.32 13.41
C LEU A 302 -8.99 14.50 12.42
N ILE A 303 -9.59 13.48 11.79
CA ILE A 303 -8.90 12.57 10.86
C ILE A 303 -9.49 12.70 9.46
N ALA A 304 -8.68 13.12 8.49
CA ALA A 304 -9.14 13.31 7.11
C ALA A 304 -9.36 11.99 6.37
N PHE A 305 -8.47 11.02 6.55
CA PHE A 305 -8.52 9.71 5.90
C PHE A 305 -8.58 8.61 6.97
N PRO A 306 -9.76 8.33 7.56
CA PRO A 306 -9.89 7.29 8.56
C PRO A 306 -9.48 5.91 8.00
N LYS A 307 -9.16 4.97 8.90
CA LYS A 307 -8.95 3.57 8.51
C LYS A 307 -10.27 3.03 7.98
N GLU A 308 -10.25 2.47 6.77
CA GLU A 308 -11.41 1.81 6.20
C GLU A 308 -11.46 0.36 6.68
N GLU A 309 -12.64 -0.08 7.08
CA GLU A 309 -12.91 -1.50 7.31
C GLU A 309 -13.14 -2.17 5.94
N ILE A 310 -12.37 -3.22 5.66
CA ILE A 310 -12.51 -4.00 4.44
C ILE A 310 -13.62 -5.04 4.67
N VAL A 311 -14.86 -4.63 4.41
CA VAL A 311 -16.06 -5.47 4.56
C VAL A 311 -16.49 -6.10 3.24
N ASN A 312 -17.26 -7.19 3.34
CA ASN A 312 -17.62 -8.07 2.23
C ASN A 312 -16.38 -8.51 1.45
N THR A 313 -15.34 -8.95 2.15
CA THR A 313 -14.28 -9.77 1.54
C THR A 313 -14.88 -11.10 1.09
N PHE A 314 -14.19 -11.83 0.21
CA PHE A 314 -14.70 -13.09 -0.32
C PHE A 314 -15.01 -14.09 0.81
N GLY A 315 -14.14 -14.17 1.82
CA GLY A 315 -14.37 -15.04 2.98
C GLY A 315 -15.64 -14.69 3.73
N GLU A 316 -15.87 -13.42 4.00
CA GLU A 316 -17.07 -12.92 4.66
C GLU A 316 -18.32 -13.14 3.78
N PHE A 317 -18.23 -12.86 2.48
CA PHE A 317 -19.29 -13.06 1.51
C PHE A 317 -19.75 -14.53 1.45
N LEU A 318 -18.80 -15.47 1.40
CA LEU A 318 -19.09 -16.91 1.41
C LEU A 318 -19.77 -17.33 2.71
N ALA A 319 -19.29 -16.84 3.85
CA ALA A 319 -19.86 -17.12 5.16
C ALA A 319 -21.31 -16.59 5.29
N ASN A 320 -21.56 -15.38 4.80
CA ASN A 320 -22.89 -14.76 4.76
C ASN A 320 -23.89 -15.54 3.88
N ASN A 321 -23.38 -16.27 2.89
CA ASN A 321 -24.15 -17.17 2.03
C ASN A 321 -24.16 -18.64 2.49
N ASN A 322 -23.67 -18.93 3.70
CA ASN A 322 -23.60 -20.26 4.30
C ASN A 322 -22.79 -21.28 3.47
N LEU A 323 -21.77 -20.81 2.73
CA LEU A 323 -20.88 -21.65 1.94
C LEU A 323 -19.69 -22.09 2.79
N LYS A 324 -19.34 -23.37 2.69
CA LYS A 324 -18.15 -23.93 3.33
C LYS A 324 -16.92 -23.60 2.50
N GLN A 325 -15.90 -23.06 3.15
CA GLN A 325 -14.68 -22.62 2.49
C GLN A 325 -13.43 -23.19 3.17
N LEU A 326 -12.39 -23.47 2.38
CA LEU A 326 -11.10 -23.92 2.87
C LEU A 326 -10.00 -22.91 2.50
N ARG A 327 -9.11 -22.61 3.45
CA ARG A 327 -7.81 -21.97 3.22
C ARG A 327 -6.70 -22.99 3.41
N LEU A 328 -5.79 -23.13 2.45
CA LEU A 328 -4.75 -24.15 2.47
C LEU A 328 -3.42 -23.57 1.98
N ALA A 329 -2.40 -23.59 2.84
CA ALA A 329 -1.04 -23.21 2.48
C ALA A 329 -0.04 -23.82 3.46
N GLU A 330 1.23 -23.81 3.09
CA GLU A 330 2.30 -24.01 4.05
C GLU A 330 2.59 -22.73 4.87
N THR A 331 3.45 -22.84 5.89
CA THR A 331 3.65 -21.83 6.93
C THR A 331 3.98 -20.45 6.37
N GLU A 332 4.88 -20.37 5.39
CA GLU A 332 5.31 -19.10 4.77
C GLU A 332 4.15 -18.30 4.16
N LYS A 333 3.13 -19.00 3.63
CA LYS A 333 2.00 -18.37 2.94
C LYS A 333 0.65 -18.52 3.68
N TYR A 334 0.67 -19.02 4.91
CA TYR A 334 -0.54 -19.21 5.71
C TYR A 334 -1.26 -17.90 6.04
N ALA A 335 -0.54 -16.87 6.48
CA ALA A 335 -1.12 -15.54 6.75
C ALA A 335 -1.75 -14.93 5.49
N HIS A 336 -1.20 -15.24 4.32
CA HIS A 336 -1.63 -14.72 3.03
C HIS A 336 -2.99 -15.28 2.62
N VAL A 337 -3.20 -16.60 2.71
CA VAL A 337 -4.51 -17.22 2.45
C VAL A 337 -5.52 -17.04 3.59
N THR A 338 -5.12 -16.47 4.73
CA THR A 338 -5.99 -16.27 5.91
C THR A 338 -6.18 -14.78 6.22
N PHE A 339 -5.32 -14.21 7.06
CA PHE A 339 -5.36 -12.83 7.55
C PHE A 339 -5.46 -11.81 6.42
N PHE A 340 -4.52 -11.82 5.45
CA PHE A 340 -4.50 -10.84 4.37
C PHE A 340 -5.68 -11.02 3.40
N PHE A 341 -5.99 -12.26 3.02
CA PHE A 341 -7.17 -12.57 2.18
C PHE A 341 -8.50 -12.16 2.84
N ASN A 342 -8.56 -12.16 4.18
CA ASN A 342 -9.72 -11.70 4.96
C ASN A 342 -9.70 -10.19 5.25
N GLY A 343 -8.83 -9.40 4.59
CA GLY A 343 -8.79 -7.95 4.78
C GLY A 343 -8.16 -7.51 6.11
N GLY A 344 -7.25 -8.33 6.67
CA GLY A 344 -6.58 -8.06 7.94
C GLY A 344 -7.35 -8.53 9.18
N ILE A 345 -8.23 -9.52 9.02
CA ILE A 345 -8.99 -10.14 10.11
C ILE A 345 -8.40 -11.52 10.40
N GLU A 346 -7.88 -11.69 11.62
CA GLU A 346 -7.23 -12.93 12.06
C GLU A 346 -8.25 -14.07 12.26
N ASP A 347 -9.36 -13.77 12.91
CA ASP A 347 -10.39 -14.76 13.22
C ASP A 347 -10.98 -15.38 11.94
N PRO A 348 -11.18 -16.71 11.89
CA PRO A 348 -11.80 -17.36 10.74
C PRO A 348 -13.26 -16.94 10.59
N ASN A 349 -13.71 -16.75 9.35
CA ASN A 349 -15.12 -16.54 9.07
C ASN A 349 -15.94 -17.77 9.47
N LYS A 350 -17.25 -17.59 9.63
CA LYS A 350 -18.16 -18.73 9.81
C LYS A 350 -18.05 -19.68 8.61
N PHE A 351 -17.95 -20.98 8.87
CA PHE A 351 -17.75 -22.03 7.87
C PHE A 351 -16.40 -21.99 7.13
N GLU A 352 -15.43 -21.21 7.62
CA GLU A 352 -14.05 -21.24 7.17
C GLU A 352 -13.26 -22.32 7.92
N SER A 353 -12.67 -23.24 7.17
CA SER A 353 -11.65 -24.18 7.64
C SER A 353 -10.28 -23.75 7.13
N ARG A 354 -9.25 -24.04 7.91
CA ARG A 354 -7.86 -23.70 7.59
C ARG A 354 -6.99 -24.94 7.75
N ILE A 355 -6.21 -25.28 6.73
CA ILE A 355 -5.18 -26.31 6.78
C ILE A 355 -3.83 -25.60 6.65
N LEU A 356 -3.00 -25.79 7.67
CA LEU A 356 -1.63 -25.29 7.74
C LEU A 356 -0.69 -26.50 7.60
N VAL A 357 0.15 -26.48 6.58
CA VAL A 357 1.26 -27.41 6.45
C VAL A 357 2.54 -26.75 6.97
N ASP A 358 3.32 -27.46 7.77
CA ASP A 358 4.59 -26.94 8.27
C ASP A 358 5.58 -26.78 7.09
N SER A 359 6.11 -25.57 6.88
CA SER A 359 7.24 -25.35 5.96
C SER A 359 8.50 -26.05 6.52
N PRO A 360 9.44 -26.47 5.66
CA PRO A 360 10.60 -27.24 6.13
C PRO A 360 11.52 -26.40 7.02
N LYS A 361 11.63 -26.78 8.29
CA LYS A 361 12.48 -26.12 9.30
C LYS A 361 13.92 -26.68 9.34
N ASP A 362 14.18 -27.73 8.55
CA ASP A 362 15.46 -28.42 8.44
C ASP A 362 16.44 -27.75 7.46
N VAL A 363 16.02 -26.69 6.77
CA VAL A 363 16.83 -25.90 5.84
C VAL A 363 16.89 -24.42 6.25
N ALA A 364 18.02 -23.76 6.01
CA ALA A 364 18.17 -22.34 6.31
C ALA A 364 17.56 -21.43 5.23
N THR A 365 17.60 -21.89 3.99
CA THR A 365 17.06 -21.22 2.80
C THR A 365 16.44 -22.28 1.88
N TYR A 366 15.37 -21.92 1.18
CA TYR A 366 14.53 -22.88 0.45
C TYR A 366 15.17 -23.41 -0.84
N ASP A 367 16.29 -22.84 -1.31
CA ASP A 367 17.07 -23.42 -2.41
C ASP A 367 17.64 -24.81 -2.07
N LEU A 368 17.82 -25.11 -0.79
CA LEU A 368 18.27 -26.41 -0.30
C LEU A 368 17.17 -27.49 -0.37
N LYS A 369 15.90 -27.07 -0.46
CA LYS A 369 14.73 -27.95 -0.58
C LYS A 369 13.64 -27.28 -1.42
N PRO A 370 13.84 -27.16 -2.75
CA PRO A 370 12.97 -26.36 -3.61
C PRO A 370 11.51 -26.84 -3.69
N GLU A 371 11.27 -28.12 -3.44
CA GLU A 371 9.92 -28.68 -3.32
C GLU A 371 9.17 -28.19 -2.08
N MET A 372 9.87 -27.63 -1.09
CA MET A 372 9.34 -27.17 0.19
C MET A 372 8.37 -28.20 0.80
N SER A 373 7.15 -27.77 1.16
CA SER A 373 6.07 -28.65 1.60
C SER A 373 4.96 -28.77 0.55
N ALA A 374 5.21 -28.34 -0.69
CA ALA A 374 4.26 -28.43 -1.79
C ALA A 374 3.69 -29.84 -2.01
N PRO A 375 4.46 -30.95 -1.91
CA PRO A 375 3.89 -32.28 -2.06
C PRO A 375 2.76 -32.58 -1.07
N GLU A 376 2.87 -32.13 0.18
CA GLU A 376 1.83 -32.32 1.20
C GLU A 376 0.64 -31.39 0.92
N VAL A 377 0.90 -30.09 0.72
CA VAL A 377 -0.14 -29.09 0.36
C VAL A 377 -0.94 -29.53 -0.87
N GLY A 378 -0.28 -30.02 -1.92
CA GLY A 378 -0.92 -30.43 -3.15
C GLY A 378 -1.75 -31.71 -3.01
N MET A 379 -1.34 -32.64 -2.15
CA MET A 379 -2.13 -33.83 -1.88
C MET A 379 -3.33 -33.54 -0.98
N ASP A 380 -3.17 -32.68 0.02
CA ASP A 380 -4.27 -32.18 0.86
C ASP A 380 -5.32 -31.43 0.00
N LEU A 381 -4.86 -30.67 -0.99
CA LEU A 381 -5.74 -30.03 -1.97
C LEU A 381 -6.55 -31.06 -2.78
N VAL A 382 -5.89 -32.10 -3.31
CA VAL A 382 -6.56 -33.16 -4.06
C VAL A 382 -7.60 -33.88 -3.19
N GLU A 383 -7.27 -34.15 -1.92
CA GLU A 383 -8.21 -34.74 -0.97
C GLU A 383 -9.40 -33.82 -0.71
N ALA A 384 -9.16 -32.53 -0.44
CA ALA A 384 -10.20 -31.54 -0.18
C ALA A 384 -11.14 -31.34 -1.38
N ILE A 385 -10.63 -31.35 -2.61
CA ILE A 385 -11.44 -31.30 -3.83
C ILE A 385 -12.38 -32.51 -3.92
N LYS A 386 -11.88 -33.69 -3.57
CA LYS A 386 -12.62 -34.96 -3.69
C LYS A 386 -13.54 -35.25 -2.50
N SER A 387 -13.33 -34.58 -1.37
CA SER A 387 -14.08 -34.86 -0.12
C SER A 387 -15.54 -34.44 -0.17
N ASN A 388 -15.91 -33.54 -1.11
CA ASN A 388 -17.27 -33.00 -1.23
C ASN A 388 -17.71 -32.15 -0.02
N ASP A 389 -16.77 -31.68 0.81
CA ASP A 389 -17.06 -30.85 1.99
C ASP A 389 -17.16 -29.36 1.66
N TYR A 390 -16.31 -28.87 0.77
CA TYR A 390 -16.14 -27.44 0.51
C TYR A 390 -16.85 -26.99 -0.76
N ASP A 391 -17.41 -25.79 -0.70
CA ASP A 391 -17.96 -25.08 -1.87
C ASP A 391 -16.85 -24.27 -2.55
N VAL A 392 -15.94 -23.69 -1.76
CA VAL A 392 -14.78 -22.92 -2.24
C VAL A 392 -13.48 -23.37 -1.55
N ILE A 393 -12.39 -23.45 -2.31
CA ILE A 393 -11.06 -23.73 -1.79
C ILE A 393 -10.10 -22.64 -2.29
N VAL A 394 -9.38 -21.99 -1.37
CA VAL A 394 -8.32 -21.02 -1.67
C VAL A 394 -6.99 -21.64 -1.25
N ILE A 395 -6.07 -21.79 -2.21
CA ILE A 395 -4.75 -22.36 -1.94
C ILE A 395 -3.63 -21.47 -2.43
N ASN A 396 -2.47 -21.59 -1.80
CA ASN A 396 -1.22 -20.98 -2.24
C ASN A 396 -0.11 -22.03 -2.30
N PHE A 397 0.59 -22.09 -3.45
CA PHE A 397 1.90 -22.72 -3.56
C PHE A 397 3.00 -21.66 -3.45
N ALA A 398 3.78 -21.73 -2.37
CA ALA A 398 4.77 -20.73 -1.99
C ALA A 398 6.07 -20.78 -2.81
N ASN A 399 6.31 -21.89 -3.51
CA ASN A 399 7.64 -22.28 -3.98
C ASN A 399 8.28 -21.31 -4.97
N PRO A 400 7.58 -20.82 -6.02
CA PRO A 400 8.25 -19.96 -7.00
C PRO A 400 8.77 -18.67 -6.35
N ASP A 401 8.03 -18.09 -5.42
CA ASP A 401 8.45 -16.91 -4.66
C ASP A 401 9.57 -17.20 -3.65
N MET A 402 9.34 -18.13 -2.72
CA MET A 402 10.26 -18.37 -1.60
C MET A 402 11.63 -18.88 -2.10
N VAL A 403 11.64 -19.67 -3.18
CA VAL A 403 12.88 -20.12 -3.82
C VAL A 403 13.42 -19.04 -4.78
N GLY A 404 12.55 -18.26 -5.42
CA GLY A 404 12.93 -17.10 -6.24
C GLY A 404 13.79 -16.09 -5.48
N HIS A 405 13.43 -15.79 -4.24
CA HIS A 405 14.18 -14.91 -3.35
C HIS A 405 15.63 -15.34 -3.07
N THR A 406 15.98 -16.60 -3.32
CA THR A 406 17.37 -17.07 -3.13
C THR A 406 18.31 -16.63 -4.25
N GLY A 407 17.77 -16.26 -5.41
CA GLY A 407 18.57 -15.98 -6.61
C GLY A 407 19.21 -17.22 -7.25
N VAL A 408 18.95 -18.43 -6.72
CA VAL A 408 19.53 -19.69 -7.21
C VAL A 408 18.64 -20.27 -8.30
N ILE A 409 18.99 -19.99 -9.57
CA ILE A 409 18.20 -20.38 -10.75
C ILE A 409 17.87 -21.88 -10.77
N ASP A 410 18.85 -22.76 -10.57
CA ASP A 410 18.65 -24.21 -10.62
C ASP A 410 17.67 -24.72 -9.54
N ALA A 411 17.62 -24.04 -8.39
CA ALA A 411 16.65 -24.35 -7.35
C ALA A 411 15.26 -23.85 -7.74
N ALA A 412 15.15 -22.61 -8.23
CA ALA A 412 13.87 -22.04 -8.68
C ALA A 412 13.26 -22.86 -9.83
N ILE A 413 14.07 -23.40 -10.74
CA ILE A 413 13.61 -24.33 -11.79
C ILE A 413 12.93 -25.56 -11.15
N LYS A 414 13.59 -26.22 -10.21
CA LYS A 414 13.03 -27.40 -9.52
C LYS A 414 11.77 -27.08 -8.73
N ALA A 415 11.72 -25.90 -8.12
CA ALA A 415 10.55 -25.39 -7.41
C ALA A 415 9.34 -25.29 -8.37
N VAL A 416 9.55 -24.65 -9.52
CA VAL A 416 8.52 -24.49 -10.57
C VAL A 416 8.08 -25.84 -11.15
N GLU A 417 9.02 -26.74 -11.47
CA GLU A 417 8.71 -28.08 -11.98
C GLU A 417 7.88 -28.91 -10.98
N LYS A 418 8.19 -28.79 -9.68
CA LYS A 418 7.42 -29.48 -8.64
C LYS A 418 6.00 -28.94 -8.53
N VAL A 419 5.84 -27.62 -8.59
CA VAL A 419 4.52 -26.99 -8.58
C VAL A 419 3.71 -27.41 -9.81
N ASP A 420 4.30 -27.44 -11.01
CA ASP A 420 3.64 -27.90 -12.24
C ASP A 420 3.05 -29.32 -12.12
N GLU A 421 3.82 -30.26 -11.54
CA GLU A 421 3.35 -31.62 -11.27
C GLU A 421 2.06 -31.63 -10.42
N LEU A 422 2.04 -30.81 -9.36
CA LEU A 422 0.94 -30.75 -8.40
C LEU A 422 -0.27 -29.99 -8.93
N VAL A 423 -0.04 -28.94 -9.73
CA VAL A 423 -1.09 -28.27 -10.53
C VAL A 423 -1.80 -29.31 -11.38
N GLY A 424 -1.06 -30.17 -12.10
CA GLY A 424 -1.64 -31.24 -12.91
C GLY A 424 -2.56 -32.17 -12.11
N LYS A 425 -2.13 -32.61 -10.93
CA LYS A 425 -2.94 -33.49 -10.06
C LYS A 425 -4.22 -32.79 -9.58
N ALA A 426 -4.13 -31.52 -9.20
CA ALA A 426 -5.28 -30.74 -8.75
C ALA A 426 -6.27 -30.47 -9.89
N VAL A 427 -5.78 -30.16 -11.09
CA VAL A 427 -6.60 -30.01 -12.31
C VAL A 427 -7.35 -31.30 -12.64
N ASP A 428 -6.67 -32.45 -12.60
CA ASP A 428 -7.29 -33.75 -12.85
C ASP A 428 -8.39 -34.04 -11.81
N ALA A 429 -8.15 -33.72 -10.53
CA ALA A 429 -9.14 -33.86 -9.46
C ALA A 429 -10.36 -32.93 -9.65
N VAL A 430 -10.15 -31.66 -10.04
CA VAL A 430 -11.24 -30.70 -10.31
C VAL A 430 -12.11 -31.18 -11.47
N ARG A 431 -11.50 -31.67 -12.55
CA ARG A 431 -12.22 -32.24 -13.70
C ARG A 431 -13.03 -33.47 -13.31
N GLU A 432 -12.46 -34.35 -12.50
CA GLU A 432 -13.13 -35.59 -12.02
C GLU A 432 -14.43 -35.29 -11.26
N VAL A 433 -14.44 -34.27 -10.40
CA VAL A 433 -15.63 -33.89 -9.61
C VAL A 433 -16.53 -32.88 -10.31
N GLY A 434 -16.13 -32.40 -11.50
CA GLY A 434 -16.86 -31.39 -12.26
C GLY A 434 -16.88 -30.00 -11.60
N GLY A 435 -15.83 -29.66 -10.84
CA GLY A 435 -15.60 -28.32 -10.27
C GLY A 435 -15.00 -27.35 -11.29
N VAL A 436 -14.73 -26.12 -10.87
CA VAL A 436 -14.03 -25.10 -11.68
C VAL A 436 -12.81 -24.62 -10.91
N MET A 437 -11.71 -24.33 -11.60
CA MET A 437 -10.52 -23.76 -10.98
C MET A 437 -10.09 -22.48 -11.69
N PHE A 438 -9.70 -21.47 -10.93
CA PHE A 438 -9.02 -20.28 -11.41
C PHE A 438 -7.59 -20.30 -10.90
N ILE A 439 -6.62 -20.39 -11.81
CA ILE A 439 -5.19 -20.34 -11.49
C ILE A 439 -4.70 -18.92 -11.72
N CYS A 440 -4.03 -18.36 -10.72
CA CYS A 440 -3.39 -17.05 -10.79
C CYS A 440 -2.01 -17.04 -10.11
N ALA A 441 -1.36 -15.88 -10.10
CA ALA A 441 -0.34 -15.51 -9.13
C ALA A 441 -0.68 -14.16 -8.52
N ASP A 442 -0.09 -13.85 -7.37
CA ASP A 442 -0.27 -12.60 -6.64
C ASP A 442 0.77 -11.53 -7.02
N HIS A 443 1.91 -11.94 -7.57
CA HIS A 443 2.93 -11.12 -8.23
C HIS A 443 3.96 -12.02 -8.98
N GLY A 444 4.95 -11.40 -9.62
CA GLY A 444 6.11 -12.09 -10.21
C GLY A 444 7.33 -12.13 -9.28
N ASN A 445 8.22 -13.09 -9.53
CA ASN A 445 9.52 -13.29 -8.89
C ASN A 445 10.38 -14.23 -9.77
N ALA A 446 9.98 -15.51 -9.87
CA ALA A 446 10.79 -16.57 -10.49
C ALA A 446 11.06 -16.38 -11.99
N GLU A 447 10.31 -15.52 -12.67
CA GLU A 447 10.52 -15.21 -14.09
C GLU A 447 11.66 -14.21 -14.35
N LYS A 448 12.27 -13.65 -13.29
CA LYS A 448 13.49 -12.82 -13.37
C LYS A 448 14.40 -13.10 -12.16
N MET A 449 15.33 -14.02 -12.35
CA MET A 449 16.30 -14.45 -11.34
C MET A 449 17.67 -13.76 -11.46
N ILE A 450 17.86 -12.91 -12.48
CA ILE A 450 19.07 -12.10 -12.67
C ILE A 450 18.71 -10.66 -12.96
N ASP A 451 19.57 -9.75 -12.54
CA ASP A 451 19.52 -8.37 -13.01
C ASP A 451 20.11 -8.29 -14.42
N TYR A 452 19.38 -7.65 -15.35
CA TYR A 452 19.77 -7.66 -16.76
C TYR A 452 20.93 -6.71 -17.08
N GLU A 453 21.19 -5.73 -16.23
CA GLU A 453 22.27 -4.76 -16.41
C GLU A 453 23.58 -5.26 -15.82
N THR A 454 23.53 -5.80 -14.61
CA THR A 454 24.71 -6.24 -13.84
C THR A 454 25.00 -7.73 -14.03
N GLY A 455 23.98 -8.55 -14.32
CA GLY A 455 24.10 -10.01 -14.37
C GLY A 455 24.10 -10.69 -13.00
N GLU A 456 24.00 -9.93 -11.91
CA GLU A 456 23.98 -10.45 -10.54
C GLU A 456 22.63 -11.11 -10.21
N PRO A 457 22.57 -11.98 -9.18
CA PRO A 457 21.32 -12.58 -8.74
C PRO A 457 20.25 -11.53 -8.40
N HIS A 458 19.04 -11.74 -8.91
CA HIS A 458 17.88 -10.92 -8.57
C HIS A 458 17.03 -11.65 -7.54
N THR A 459 16.90 -11.05 -6.36
CA THR A 459 16.25 -11.66 -5.18
C THR A 459 14.97 -10.94 -4.79
N ALA A 460 14.48 -10.01 -5.61
CA ALA A 460 13.27 -9.24 -5.36
C ALA A 460 12.12 -9.68 -6.27
N HIS A 461 10.89 -9.24 -5.96
CA HIS A 461 9.74 -9.39 -6.84
C HIS A 461 9.91 -8.56 -8.12
N THR A 462 8.99 -8.73 -9.06
CA THR A 462 8.96 -7.97 -10.31
C THR A 462 7.65 -7.20 -10.49
N THR A 463 7.63 -6.35 -11.51
CA THR A 463 6.43 -5.65 -11.98
C THR A 463 5.70 -6.40 -13.09
N ASN A 464 6.15 -7.60 -13.46
CA ASN A 464 5.62 -8.35 -14.59
C ASN A 464 4.15 -8.78 -14.35
N PRO A 465 3.36 -8.93 -15.43
CA PRO A 465 2.03 -9.49 -15.31
C PRO A 465 2.08 -10.97 -14.87
N VAL A 466 0.96 -11.47 -14.38
CA VAL A 466 0.78 -12.85 -13.88
C VAL A 466 -0.18 -13.64 -14.77
N PRO A 467 -0.15 -14.98 -14.79
CA PRO A 467 -1.10 -15.75 -15.59
C PRO A 467 -2.47 -15.77 -14.92
N PHE A 468 -3.55 -15.51 -15.65
CA PHE A 468 -4.92 -15.83 -15.23
C PHE A 468 -5.49 -16.92 -16.12
N ILE A 469 -5.80 -18.08 -15.56
CA ILE A 469 -6.25 -19.26 -16.31
C ILE A 469 -7.54 -19.80 -15.70
N LEU A 470 -8.55 -20.00 -16.55
CA LEU A 470 -9.82 -20.62 -16.16
C LEU A 470 -9.85 -22.09 -16.60
N VAL A 471 -9.91 -23.00 -15.64
CA VAL A 471 -9.88 -24.45 -15.86
C VAL A 471 -11.24 -25.06 -15.61
N ASN A 472 -11.69 -25.90 -16.55
CA ASN A 472 -12.94 -26.66 -16.47
C ASN A 472 -14.20 -25.76 -16.38
N GLY A 473 -14.15 -24.55 -16.93
CA GLY A 473 -15.32 -23.71 -17.19
C GLY A 473 -16.17 -24.24 -18.34
N ASP A 474 -17.33 -23.63 -18.58
CA ASP A 474 -18.17 -23.96 -19.75
C ASP A 474 -17.41 -23.67 -21.06
N ASP A 475 -17.70 -24.43 -22.12
CA ASP A 475 -17.02 -24.33 -23.41
C ASP A 475 -17.23 -22.95 -24.07
N ASN A 476 -18.29 -22.25 -23.69
CA ASN A 476 -18.59 -20.90 -24.17
C ASN A 476 -18.05 -19.78 -23.28
N TRP A 477 -17.22 -20.11 -22.28
CA TRP A 477 -16.59 -19.14 -21.39
C TRP A 477 -15.20 -18.74 -21.87
N SER A 478 -14.90 -17.45 -21.78
CA SER A 478 -13.56 -16.90 -21.96
C SER A 478 -13.28 -15.80 -20.94
N LEU A 479 -12.05 -15.27 -20.92
CA LEU A 479 -11.62 -14.20 -20.01
C LEU A 479 -11.36 -12.90 -20.77
N LYS A 480 -11.76 -11.76 -20.19
CA LYS A 480 -11.40 -10.42 -20.66
C LYS A 480 -9.92 -10.15 -20.44
N GLU A 481 -9.29 -9.52 -21.42
CA GLU A 481 -7.93 -8.98 -21.30
C GLU A 481 -7.87 -7.76 -20.38
N GLY A 482 -6.69 -7.47 -19.85
CA GLY A 482 -6.44 -6.27 -19.03
C GLY A 482 -6.96 -6.37 -17.60
N GLY A 483 -7.33 -7.56 -17.13
CA GLY A 483 -7.75 -7.80 -15.76
C GLY A 483 -6.64 -7.54 -14.72
N ARG A 484 -7.04 -7.43 -13.47
CA ARG A 484 -6.16 -7.24 -12.29
C ARG A 484 -6.59 -8.16 -11.15
N LEU A 485 -5.78 -8.26 -10.10
CA LEU A 485 -6.06 -9.12 -8.94
C LEU A 485 -7.45 -8.89 -8.33
N ALA A 486 -7.90 -7.64 -8.28
CA ALA A 486 -9.22 -7.24 -7.79
C ALA A 486 -10.41 -7.87 -8.54
N ASP A 487 -10.20 -8.33 -9.78
CA ASP A 487 -11.24 -8.87 -10.66
C ASP A 487 -11.43 -10.39 -10.49
N ILE A 488 -10.51 -11.06 -9.79
CA ILE A 488 -10.53 -12.51 -9.61
C ILE A 488 -11.77 -12.97 -8.84
N VAL A 489 -11.99 -12.43 -7.63
CA VAL A 489 -13.14 -12.82 -6.81
C VAL A 489 -14.49 -12.47 -7.48
N PRO A 490 -14.70 -11.28 -8.07
CA PRO A 490 -15.85 -11.01 -8.93
C PRO A 490 -16.09 -12.07 -10.00
N THR A 491 -15.02 -12.55 -10.64
CA THR A 491 -15.10 -13.64 -11.63
C THR A 491 -15.54 -14.97 -10.99
N LEU A 492 -15.01 -15.31 -9.80
CA LEU A 492 -15.43 -16.52 -9.08
C LEU A 492 -16.91 -16.46 -8.66
N ILE A 493 -17.38 -15.31 -8.17
CA ILE A 493 -18.78 -15.09 -7.81
C ILE A 493 -19.69 -15.27 -9.02
N ASP A 494 -19.30 -14.75 -10.18
CA ASP A 494 -20.02 -14.90 -11.45
C ASP A 494 -20.05 -16.36 -11.93
N ILE A 495 -18.93 -17.09 -11.80
CA ILE A 495 -18.87 -18.54 -12.06
C ILE A 495 -19.83 -19.32 -11.15
N MET A 496 -19.92 -18.93 -9.88
CA MET A 496 -20.82 -19.53 -8.89
C MET A 496 -22.29 -19.14 -9.11
N GLY A 497 -22.60 -18.22 -10.05
CA GLY A 497 -23.95 -17.75 -10.33
C GLY A 497 -24.55 -16.91 -9.21
N MET A 498 -23.69 -16.21 -8.44
CA MET A 498 -24.08 -15.40 -7.30
C MET A 498 -24.03 -13.89 -7.62
N GLU A 499 -24.73 -13.09 -6.83
CA GLU A 499 -24.71 -11.63 -6.97
C GLU A 499 -23.50 -11.04 -6.26
N GLN A 500 -22.70 -10.27 -6.99
CA GLN A 500 -21.55 -9.55 -6.46
C GLN A 500 -22.00 -8.46 -5.47
N PRO A 501 -21.42 -8.39 -4.25
CA PRO A 501 -21.74 -7.33 -3.31
C PRO A 501 -21.19 -5.98 -3.81
N LYS A 502 -21.91 -4.89 -3.52
CA LYS A 502 -21.59 -3.53 -4.01
C LYS A 502 -20.19 -3.04 -3.61
N GLU A 503 -19.65 -3.58 -2.51
CA GLU A 503 -18.35 -3.17 -2.00
C GLU A 503 -17.21 -3.73 -2.86
N MET A 504 -17.38 -4.90 -3.49
CA MET A 504 -16.43 -5.42 -4.48
C MET A 504 -16.58 -4.59 -5.76
N THR A 505 -15.58 -3.77 -6.08
CA THR A 505 -15.60 -2.88 -7.26
C THR A 505 -14.79 -3.43 -8.44
N GLY A 506 -14.13 -4.57 -8.28
CA GLY A 506 -13.58 -5.32 -9.40
C GLY A 506 -14.68 -5.81 -10.34
N GLU A 507 -14.33 -6.11 -11.58
CA GLU A 507 -15.30 -6.54 -12.58
C GLU A 507 -15.03 -7.98 -13.00
N SER A 508 -16.08 -8.81 -13.11
CA SER A 508 -15.92 -10.16 -13.63
C SER A 508 -15.24 -10.14 -15.00
N LEU A 509 -14.17 -10.93 -15.12
CA LEU A 509 -13.44 -11.18 -16.35
C LEU A 509 -14.20 -12.16 -17.27
N LEU A 510 -15.22 -12.84 -16.77
CA LEU A 510 -15.93 -13.86 -17.53
C LEU A 510 -16.69 -13.25 -18.72
N ILE A 511 -16.50 -13.84 -19.89
CA ILE A 511 -17.27 -13.57 -21.11
C ILE A 511 -18.01 -14.85 -21.47
N ARG A 512 -19.33 -14.74 -21.72
CA ARG A 512 -20.16 -15.85 -22.21
C ARG A 512 -20.51 -15.59 -23.68
N SER A 513 -20.06 -16.46 -24.58
CA SER A 513 -20.33 -16.37 -26.03
C SER A 513 -21.51 -17.21 -26.49
#